data_AF-A0A925MLN5-F1
#
_entry.id   AF-A0A925MLN5-F1
#
_cell.length_a   1.000
_cell.length_b   1.000
_cell.length_c   1.000
_cell.angle_alpha   90.00
_cell.angle_beta   90.00
_cell.angle_gamma   90.00
#
_symmetry.space_group_name_H-M   'P 1'
#
loop_
_entity.id
_entity.type
_entity.pdbx_description
1 polymer ?
#
loop_
_entity_poly.entity_id
_entity_poly.type
_entity_poly.pdbx_seq_one_letter_code
_entity_poly.pdbx_strand_id
1 'polypeptide(L)'
;MKRSFPPFGLLLIFASTGLCELKTELLHKGLTRPVWAGAPDSVKGKLWVMEQAGTVWIIDLKTGQRSEKPFLEIKDQVDSRDNEEGLLGLAFAPDFAKSGRYYVNFTDPDSQIRIVRFVSKDGETTNVASSETILEFHHDFGNHNGGWMDFGHDGM
;
A
#
# COMPACT_ATOMS: atom_id res chain seq x y z
N MET A 1 -78.42 -18.98 -10.77
CA MET A 1 -77.51 -18.28 -11.70
C MET A 1 -77.01 -16.99 -11.04
N LYS A 2 -75.87 -17.03 -10.36
CA LYS A 2 -75.06 -15.85 -9.95
C LYS A 2 -73.61 -16.32 -9.89
N ARG A 3 -72.77 -15.84 -10.81
CA ARG A 3 -71.32 -16.08 -10.81
C ARG A 3 -70.64 -14.83 -10.27
N SER A 4 -69.95 -14.95 -9.14
CA SER A 4 -69.08 -13.90 -8.59
C SER A 4 -67.65 -14.14 -9.09
N PHE A 5 -67.06 -13.17 -9.78
CA PHE A 5 -65.62 -13.17 -10.07
C PHE A 5 -64.85 -12.54 -8.90
N PRO A 6 -63.67 -13.06 -8.52
CA PRO A 6 -62.81 -12.41 -7.53
C PRO A 6 -62.08 -11.21 -8.17
N PRO A 7 -61.66 -10.21 -7.38
CA PRO A 7 -60.97 -9.04 -7.91
C PRO A 7 -59.52 -9.42 -8.26
N PHE A 8 -59.05 -8.91 -9.40
CA PHE A 8 -57.63 -8.94 -9.78
C PHE A 8 -56.85 -8.05 -8.81
N GLY A 9 -55.99 -8.65 -7.98
CA GLY A 9 -55.01 -7.93 -7.18
C GLY A 9 -53.82 -7.53 -8.05
N LEU A 10 -53.61 -6.23 -8.24
CA LEU A 10 -52.42 -5.68 -8.87
C LEU A 10 -51.23 -5.81 -7.90
N LEU A 11 -50.27 -6.68 -8.21
CA LEU A 11 -49.01 -6.79 -7.48
C LEU A 11 -48.04 -5.73 -8.02
N LEU A 12 -47.85 -4.65 -7.28
CA LEU A 12 -46.80 -3.66 -7.54
C LEU A 12 -45.46 -4.19 -6.99
N ILE A 13 -44.59 -4.64 -7.89
CA ILE A 13 -43.20 -4.95 -7.57
C ILE A 13 -42.43 -3.63 -7.58
N PHE A 14 -42.09 -3.10 -6.40
CA PHE A 14 -41.11 -2.04 -6.30
C PHE A 14 -39.71 -2.66 -6.43
N ALA A 15 -39.06 -2.45 -7.57
CA ALA A 15 -37.63 -2.68 -7.68
C ALA A 15 -36.93 -1.58 -6.85
N SER A 16 -36.52 -1.91 -5.64
CA SER A 16 -35.60 -1.09 -4.86
C SER A 16 -34.27 -1.04 -5.58
N THR A 17 -33.99 0.06 -6.29
CA THR A 17 -32.62 0.40 -6.65
C THR A 17 -31.88 0.74 -5.36
N GLY A 18 -31.23 -0.25 -4.75
CA GLY A 18 -30.37 -0.01 -3.61
C GLY A 18 -29.23 0.90 -4.04
N LEU A 19 -29.23 2.14 -3.58
CA LEU A 19 -28.06 3.00 -3.68
C LEU A 19 -26.95 2.34 -2.86
N CYS A 20 -25.87 1.93 -3.54
CA CYS A 20 -24.65 1.51 -2.86
C CYS A 20 -23.98 2.77 -2.32
N GLU A 21 -24.19 3.06 -1.04
CA GLU A 21 -23.56 4.19 -0.36
C GLU A 21 -22.13 3.82 0.02
N LEU A 22 -21.16 4.62 -0.44
CA LEU A 22 -19.76 4.49 -0.01
C LEU A 22 -19.65 4.93 1.46
N LYS A 23 -19.02 4.07 2.27
CA LYS A 23 -18.72 4.36 3.68
C LYS A 23 -17.22 4.23 3.92
N THR A 24 -16.72 5.05 4.83
CA THR A 24 -15.34 4.97 5.30
C THR A 24 -15.32 4.52 6.75
N GLU A 25 -14.38 3.64 7.09
CA GLU A 25 -14.10 3.23 8.45
C GLU A 25 -12.65 3.59 8.79
N LEU A 26 -12.43 4.10 10.00
CA LEU A 26 -11.08 4.37 10.49
C LEU A 26 -10.39 3.05 10.83
N LEU A 27 -9.46 2.62 9.99
CA LEU A 27 -8.68 1.40 10.25
C LEU A 27 -7.60 1.60 11.33
N HIS A 28 -6.82 2.67 11.23
CA HIS A 28 -5.70 2.92 12.14
C HIS A 28 -5.41 4.42 12.28
N LYS A 29 -4.85 4.83 13.43
CA LYS A 29 -4.46 6.21 13.75
C LYS A 29 -3.03 6.25 14.27
N GLY A 30 -2.38 7.41 14.23
CA GLY A 30 -1.05 7.60 14.81
C GLY A 30 0.11 7.28 13.88
N LEU A 31 -0.15 7.21 12.57
CA LEU A 31 0.90 7.23 11.54
C LEU A 31 1.45 8.64 11.36
N THR A 32 2.72 8.75 11.02
CA THR A 32 3.44 10.00 10.76
C THR A 32 3.66 10.16 9.26
N ARG A 33 2.97 11.12 8.64
CA ARG A 33 3.07 11.43 7.19
C ARG A 33 3.03 10.16 6.30
N PRO A 34 1.93 9.39 6.33
CA PRO A 34 1.80 8.21 5.47
C PRO A 34 1.68 8.62 4.00
N VAL A 35 2.44 7.98 3.12
CA VAL A 35 2.56 8.34 1.70
C VAL A 35 2.25 7.20 0.73
N TRP A 36 2.20 5.96 1.23
CA TRP A 36 1.82 4.79 0.42
C TRP A 36 1.14 3.73 1.30
N ALA A 37 0.19 3.01 0.74
CA ALA A 37 -0.41 1.85 1.37
C ALA A 37 -0.74 0.77 0.33
N GLY A 38 -0.43 -0.48 0.63
CA GLY A 38 -0.65 -1.60 -0.27
C GLY A 38 -0.29 -2.94 0.38
N ALA A 39 -0.36 -4.02 -0.38
CA ALA A 39 -0.01 -5.35 0.11
C ALA A 39 0.48 -6.20 -1.07
N PRO A 40 1.35 -7.19 -0.82
CA PRO A 40 1.68 -8.16 -1.85
C PRO A 40 0.42 -9.01 -2.14
N ASP A 41 0.16 -9.30 -3.41
CA ASP A 41 -1.04 -10.04 -3.84
C ASP A 41 -1.22 -11.40 -3.13
N SER A 42 -0.09 -12.01 -2.78
CA SER A 42 0.00 -13.29 -2.09
C SER A 42 -0.41 -13.24 -0.61
N VAL A 43 -0.56 -12.06 -0.01
CA VAL A 43 -0.95 -11.91 1.40
C VAL A 43 -2.31 -11.25 1.49
N LYS A 44 -3.18 -11.80 2.35
CA LYS A 44 -4.51 -11.26 2.63
C LYS A 44 -4.60 -10.81 4.08
N GLY A 45 -5.50 -9.85 4.35
CA GLY A 45 -5.80 -9.40 5.71
C GLY A 45 -4.76 -8.47 6.34
N LYS A 46 -3.75 -8.04 5.58
CA LYS A 46 -2.69 -7.13 6.03
C LYS A 46 -2.51 -5.99 5.04
N LEU A 47 -2.12 -4.83 5.56
CA LEU A 47 -1.83 -3.62 4.79
C LEU A 47 -0.48 -3.06 5.22
N TRP A 48 0.45 -2.94 4.29
CA TRP A 48 1.70 -2.24 4.49
C TRP A 48 1.45 -0.75 4.31
N VAL A 49 1.88 0.06 5.26
CA VAL A 49 1.73 1.51 5.22
C VAL A 49 3.09 2.16 5.42
N MET A 50 3.45 3.01 4.49
CA MET A 50 4.74 3.67 4.40
C MET A 50 4.67 5.08 4.96
N GLU A 51 5.54 5.38 5.91
CA GLU A 51 5.77 6.71 6.46
C GLU A 51 6.96 7.33 5.73
N GLN A 52 6.80 8.59 5.32
CA GLN A 52 7.73 9.30 4.45
C GLN A 52 9.18 9.31 4.98
N ALA A 53 9.36 9.31 6.29
CA ALA A 53 10.69 9.33 6.91
C ALA A 53 11.46 7.99 6.83
N GLY A 54 10.99 7.01 6.04
CA GLY A 54 11.73 5.76 5.82
C GLY A 54 11.30 4.60 6.70
N THR A 55 10.02 4.53 7.07
CA THR A 55 9.47 3.40 7.85
C THR A 55 8.28 2.78 7.15
N VAL A 56 8.19 1.45 7.15
CA VAL A 56 7.02 0.71 6.66
C VAL A 56 6.47 -0.12 7.81
N TRP A 57 5.18 0.06 8.10
CA TRP A 57 4.45 -0.71 9.10
C TRP A 57 3.51 -1.70 8.45
N ILE A 58 3.14 -2.76 9.17
CA ILE A 58 2.07 -3.67 8.76
C ILE A 58 0.86 -3.41 9.67
N ILE A 59 -0.31 -3.27 9.08
CA ILE A 59 -1.59 -3.11 9.78
C ILE A 59 -2.45 -4.34 9.49
N ASP A 60 -2.91 -5.00 10.54
CA ASP A 60 -3.90 -6.06 10.44
C ASP A 60 -5.27 -5.46 10.09
N LEU A 61 -5.86 -5.88 8.96
CA LEU A 61 -7.09 -5.30 8.43
C LEU A 61 -8.33 -5.65 9.26
N LYS A 62 -8.26 -6.69 10.11
CA LYS A 62 -9.38 -7.13 10.95
C LYS A 62 -9.44 -6.37 12.27
N THR A 63 -8.27 -6.08 12.84
CA THR A 63 -8.13 -5.52 14.19
C THR A 63 -7.71 -4.06 14.17
N GLY A 64 -7.21 -3.55 13.04
CA GLY A 64 -6.60 -2.22 12.94
C GLY A 64 -5.28 -2.10 13.70
N GLN A 65 -4.71 -3.22 14.18
CA GLN A 65 -3.47 -3.21 14.95
C GLN A 65 -2.26 -3.08 14.03
N ARG A 66 -1.36 -2.18 14.40
CA ARG A 66 -0.04 -2.04 13.76
C ARG A 66 0.93 -3.05 14.35
N SER A 67 1.83 -3.57 13.52
CA SER A 67 2.93 -4.44 13.94
C SER A 67 3.78 -3.77 15.03
N GLU A 68 4.31 -4.59 15.95
CA GLU A 68 5.20 -4.11 17.02
C GLU A 68 6.55 -3.61 16.47
N LYS A 69 7.04 -4.28 15.41
CA LYS A 69 8.25 -3.91 14.68
C LYS A 69 7.90 -3.42 13.29
N PRO A 70 8.67 -2.47 12.73
CA PRO A 70 8.48 -2.08 11.35
C PRO A 70 8.85 -3.23 10.40
N PHE A 71 8.14 -3.33 9.29
CA PHE A 71 8.52 -4.19 8.17
C PHE A 71 9.87 -3.75 7.58
N LEU A 72 10.05 -2.44 7.44
CA LEU A 72 11.30 -1.81 6.99
C LEU A 72 11.53 -0.53 7.82
N GLU A 73 12.77 -0.30 8.24
CA GLU A 73 13.21 0.98 8.81
C GLU A 73 14.58 1.31 8.22
N ILE A 74 14.66 2.40 7.46
CA ILE A 74 15.85 2.90 6.78
C ILE A 74 16.00 4.41 6.93
N LYS A 75 15.57 4.96 8.06
CA LYS A 75 15.54 6.41 8.34
C LYS A 75 16.88 7.09 8.05
N ASP A 76 17.99 6.43 8.39
CA ASP A 76 19.35 6.97 8.20
C ASP A 76 19.77 7.03 6.72
N GLN A 77 19.05 6.37 5.82
CA GLN A 77 19.29 6.38 4.37
C GLN A 77 18.37 7.37 3.65
N VAL A 78 17.35 7.91 4.32
CA VAL A 78 16.27 8.68 3.69
C VAL A 78 16.41 10.14 4.07
N ASP A 79 16.50 10.99 3.05
CA ASP A 79 16.28 12.42 3.21
C ASP A 79 14.79 12.72 3.08
N SER A 80 14.26 13.51 4.01
CA SER A 80 12.84 13.93 4.02
C SER A 80 12.72 15.36 4.58
N ARG A 81 13.73 16.19 4.32
CA ARG A 81 13.78 17.59 4.78
C ARG A 81 12.75 18.44 4.05
N ASP A 82 12.60 18.24 2.75
CA ASP A 82 11.57 18.87 1.94
C ASP A 82 10.29 18.03 1.84
N ASN A 83 9.20 18.67 1.38
CA ASN A 83 7.86 18.10 1.47
C ASN A 83 7.64 16.86 0.57
N GLU A 84 8.34 16.77 -0.56
CA GLU A 84 8.21 15.69 -1.54
C GLU A 84 9.37 14.71 -1.51
N GLU A 85 10.37 14.93 -0.64
CA GLU A 85 11.44 13.98 -0.37
C GLU A 85 10.97 12.87 0.57
N GLY A 86 11.69 11.78 0.64
CA GLY A 86 11.46 10.70 1.58
C GLY A 86 11.50 9.34 0.93
N LEU A 87 10.92 8.38 1.63
CA LEU A 87 10.53 7.09 1.08
C LEU A 87 9.18 7.26 0.36
N LEU A 88 9.17 7.09 -0.96
CA LEU A 88 8.08 7.54 -1.85
C LEU A 88 7.43 6.41 -2.66
N GLY A 89 8.14 5.31 -2.91
CA GLY A 89 7.62 4.17 -3.66
C GLY A 89 7.84 2.84 -2.96
N LEU A 90 6.89 1.92 -3.12
CA LEU A 90 7.05 0.52 -2.77
C LEU A 90 6.34 -0.36 -3.80
N ALA A 91 7.04 -1.39 -4.29
CA ALA A 91 6.47 -2.42 -5.15
C ALA A 91 6.90 -3.82 -4.67
N PHE A 92 5.95 -4.71 -4.47
CA PHE A 92 6.24 -6.12 -4.16
C PHE A 92 6.51 -6.88 -5.45
N ALA A 93 7.56 -7.72 -5.47
CA ALA A 93 7.81 -8.56 -6.65
C ALA A 93 6.61 -9.52 -6.88
N PRO A 94 6.30 -9.87 -8.14
CA PRO A 94 5.23 -10.83 -8.44
C PRO A 94 5.42 -12.18 -7.76
N ASP A 95 6.67 -12.57 -7.48
CA ASP A 95 7.02 -13.80 -6.77
C ASP A 95 7.28 -13.62 -5.27
N PHE A 96 6.83 -12.52 -4.64
CA PHE A 96 7.11 -12.15 -3.24
C PHE A 96 6.90 -13.30 -2.25
N ALA A 97 5.84 -14.12 -2.40
CA ALA A 97 5.61 -15.28 -1.52
C ALA A 97 6.75 -16.31 -1.51
N LYS A 98 7.54 -16.38 -2.59
CA LYS A 98 8.66 -17.30 -2.74
C LYS A 98 9.99 -16.59 -2.50
N SER A 99 10.16 -15.38 -3.04
CA SER A 99 11.44 -14.68 -3.06
C SER A 99 11.63 -13.70 -1.91
N GLY A 100 10.53 -13.24 -1.30
CA GLY A 100 10.52 -12.13 -0.36
C GLY A 100 10.92 -10.79 -0.98
N ARG A 101 11.14 -10.71 -2.30
CA ARG A 101 11.71 -9.52 -2.94
C ARG A 101 10.69 -8.40 -3.06
N TYR A 102 11.11 -7.20 -2.71
CA TYR A 102 10.35 -5.98 -2.94
C TYR A 102 11.32 -4.82 -3.19
N TYR A 103 10.78 -3.71 -3.69
CA TYR A 103 11.56 -2.57 -4.15
C TYR A 103 11.02 -1.31 -3.50
N VAL A 104 11.91 -0.40 -3.18
CA VAL A 104 11.56 0.93 -2.65
C VAL A 104 12.21 2.02 -3.46
N ASN A 105 11.53 3.17 -3.56
CA ASN A 105 12.06 4.39 -4.13
C ASN A 105 12.17 5.44 -3.02
N PHE A 106 13.35 6.05 -2.85
CA PHE A 106 13.54 7.12 -1.88
C PHE A 106 14.61 8.13 -2.31
N THR A 107 14.53 9.34 -1.75
CA THR A 107 15.59 10.35 -1.82
C THR A 107 16.60 10.12 -0.68
N ASP A 108 17.90 10.16 -0.98
CA ASP A 108 18.96 10.01 0.03
C ASP A 108 19.61 11.36 0.42
N PRO A 109 20.40 11.42 1.51
CA PRO A 109 21.04 12.65 1.96
C PRO A 109 22.04 13.28 0.98
N ASP A 110 22.46 12.54 -0.05
CA ASP A 110 23.41 12.97 -1.09
C ASP A 110 22.68 13.43 -2.36
N SER A 111 21.40 13.80 -2.24
CA SER A 111 20.55 14.29 -3.33
C SER A 111 20.39 13.28 -4.48
N GLN A 112 20.40 11.99 -4.17
CA GLN A 112 20.10 10.93 -5.12
C GLN A 112 18.66 10.44 -4.96
N ILE A 113 18.00 10.15 -6.08
CA ILE A 113 16.83 9.27 -6.11
C ILE A 113 17.34 7.83 -6.29
N ARG A 114 16.95 6.95 -5.38
CA ARG A 114 17.37 5.54 -5.35
C ARG A 114 16.19 4.62 -5.53
N ILE A 115 16.37 3.59 -6.36
CA ILE A 115 15.52 2.40 -6.37
C ILE A 115 16.34 1.24 -5.81
N VAL A 116 15.90 0.68 -4.68
CA VAL A 116 16.62 -0.37 -3.95
C VAL A 116 15.73 -1.59 -3.78
N ARG A 117 16.27 -2.76 -4.11
CA ARG A 117 15.65 -4.06 -3.83
C ARG A 117 16.04 -4.53 -2.43
N PHE A 118 15.06 -5.05 -1.69
CA PHE A 118 15.25 -5.74 -0.43
C PHE A 118 14.63 -7.14 -0.48
N VAL A 119 14.99 -7.98 0.49
CA VAL A 119 14.38 -9.28 0.74
C VAL A 119 13.75 -9.28 2.14
N SER A 120 12.44 -9.53 2.19
CA SER A 120 11.74 -9.81 3.44
C SER A 120 12.30 -11.08 4.08
N LYS A 121 12.54 -11.02 5.39
CA LYS A 121 13.10 -12.14 6.16
C LYS A 121 12.06 -13.22 6.43
N ASP A 122 10.83 -12.82 6.74
CA ASP A 122 9.77 -13.71 7.25
C ASP A 122 8.36 -13.24 6.86
N GLY A 123 8.24 -12.29 5.92
CA GLY A 123 6.98 -11.65 5.55
C GLY A 123 6.55 -10.52 6.50
N GLU A 124 7.15 -10.41 7.69
CA GLU A 124 6.81 -9.39 8.69
C GLU A 124 7.93 -8.36 8.86
N THR A 125 9.18 -8.75 8.59
CA THR A 125 10.37 -7.92 8.74
C THR A 125 11.30 -8.04 7.52
N THR A 126 12.24 -7.11 7.41
CA THR A 126 13.22 -7.06 6.31
C THR A 126 14.61 -7.41 6.78
N ASN A 127 15.35 -8.16 5.96
CA ASN A 127 16.81 -8.24 6.09
C ASN A 127 17.43 -7.00 5.42
N VAL A 128 17.70 -5.93 6.18
CA VAL A 128 18.22 -4.67 5.60
C VAL A 128 19.56 -4.88 4.88
N ALA A 129 20.38 -5.83 5.32
CA ALA A 129 21.65 -6.18 4.67
C ALA A 129 21.49 -6.85 3.28
N SER A 130 20.26 -7.17 2.87
CA SER A 130 19.97 -7.69 1.52
C SER A 130 19.80 -6.60 0.46
N SER A 131 19.94 -5.32 0.83
CA SER A 131 19.79 -4.18 -0.06
C SER A 131 20.65 -4.31 -1.33
N GLU A 132 20.04 -4.14 -2.50
CA GLU A 132 20.72 -4.01 -3.78
C GLU A 132 20.18 -2.76 -4.50
N THR A 133 21.06 -1.80 -4.81
CA THR A 133 20.70 -0.65 -5.64
C THR A 133 20.45 -1.09 -7.07
N ILE A 134 19.26 -0.81 -7.59
CA ILE A 134 18.85 -1.11 -8.96
C ILE A 134 19.07 0.12 -9.86
N LEU A 135 18.70 1.29 -9.37
CA LEU A 135 18.87 2.57 -10.05
C LEU A 135 19.25 3.64 -9.03
N GLU A 136 20.15 4.53 -9.41
CA GLU A 136 20.53 5.70 -8.64
C GLU A 136 20.85 6.84 -9.63
N PHE A 137 20.32 8.03 -9.37
CA PHE A 137 20.65 9.22 -10.14
C PHE A 137 20.44 10.49 -9.31
N HIS A 138 21.23 11.51 -9.64
CA HIS A 138 21.20 12.79 -8.95
C HIS A 138 19.97 13.60 -9.31
N HIS A 139 19.40 14.29 -8.32
CA HIS A 139 18.26 15.19 -8.48
C HIS A 139 18.42 16.41 -7.57
N ASP A 140 18.59 17.58 -8.19
CA ASP A 140 18.99 18.82 -7.53
C ASP A 140 17.93 19.50 -6.64
N PHE A 141 16.68 19.02 -6.68
CA PHE A 141 15.54 19.73 -6.11
C PHE A 141 14.75 18.82 -5.15
N GLY A 142 14.35 19.33 -3.99
CA GLY A 142 13.50 18.59 -3.04
C GLY A 142 12.03 18.42 -3.49
N ASN A 143 11.74 18.63 -4.77
CA ASN A 143 10.41 18.50 -5.36
C ASN A 143 10.45 17.81 -6.74
N HIS A 144 9.27 17.43 -7.22
CA HIS A 144 9.05 16.65 -8.43
C HIS A 144 9.80 15.29 -8.40
N ASN A 145 9.93 14.70 -7.21
CA ASN A 145 10.67 13.44 -6.98
C ASN A 145 9.97 12.21 -7.57
N GLY A 146 8.67 12.30 -7.87
CA GLY A 146 7.88 11.19 -8.39
C GLY A 146 7.81 10.03 -7.39
N GLY A 147 8.26 8.85 -7.80
CA GLY A 147 8.53 7.75 -6.88
C GLY A 147 7.54 6.59 -6.90
N TRP A 148 6.35 6.74 -7.50
CA TRP A 148 5.43 5.61 -7.63
C TRP A 148 6.03 4.50 -8.51
N MET A 149 5.88 3.25 -8.07
CA MET A 149 6.36 2.05 -8.76
C MET A 149 5.36 0.91 -8.58
N ASP A 150 5.28 0.04 -9.58
CA ASP A 150 4.54 -1.22 -9.53
C ASP A 150 5.08 -2.18 -10.59
N PHE A 151 4.68 -3.46 -10.51
CA PHE A 151 4.96 -4.45 -11.54
C PHE A 151 3.81 -4.56 -12.53
N GLY A 152 4.14 -4.64 -13.82
CA GLY A 152 3.17 -4.90 -14.87
C GLY A 152 2.60 -6.32 -14.79
N HIS A 153 1.43 -6.52 -15.43
CA HIS A 153 0.82 -7.85 -15.54
C HIS A 153 1.62 -8.84 -16.41
N ASP A 154 2.65 -8.37 -17.11
CA ASP A 154 3.59 -9.20 -17.87
C ASP A 154 4.54 -10.01 -16.98
N GLY A 155 4.56 -9.72 -15.66
CA GLY A 155 5.25 -10.55 -14.67
C GLY A 155 6.77 -10.49 -14.77
N MET A 156 7.30 -9.45 -15.41
CA MET A 156 8.73 -9.13 -15.50
C MET A 156 9.12 -8.06 -14.49
#